data_AF-A0A4S4ATT0-F1
#
_entry.id   AF-A0A4S4ATT0-F1
#
_cell.length_a   1.000
_cell.length_b   1.000
_cell.length_c   1.000
_cell.angle_alpha   90.00
_cell.angle_beta   90.00
_cell.angle_gamma   90.00
#
_symmetry.space_group_name_H-M   'P 1'
#
loop_
_entity.id
_entity.type
_entity.pdbx_description
1 polymer ?
#
loop_
_entity_poly.entity_id
_entity_poly.type
_entity_poly.pdbx_seq_one_letter_code
_entity_poly.pdbx_strand_id
1 'polypeptide(L)'
;MRPARDPPVLLRRLFDAAIAAAQPMARLPAVLAGIAPTRGRTVAVGCGKASAAMAQALEAHWPGELSGLVVTRYGHGVPCRRVEIVEAGHPLPDAAGEAAARRMLDRVRGLTADDRVICLVSGGGSALLPLPAPGLTLADKQALGRALLQCGAAIAEINCVRRHLSAIKGGRLAAACHPAPVVNLLISDVPGDDPIDIASGPTVADPTTCADALAVLRRYRIEPPPAVRALLESGAGETVKPGDPCLPAITTRFVATPQMALEAAAEVARAAGVTPLILGDAIEGEAREVARAIAAIARQVRRHGQPANPPAVLLSGGETTVTVRGQGRGGRNVEFLLALALALDGQADTWALAGDTDGVDGQEETAGALITPDTLARARAVGLAPRAALADNDGHGFFAALGDGVVTGPTLTNVNDFRAILVL
;
A
#
# COMPACT_ATOMS: atom_id res chain seq x y z
N MET A 1 -25.07 -24.13 11.09
CA MET A 1 -24.50 -24.68 9.85
C MET A 1 -23.00 -24.36 9.87
N ARG A 2 -22.09 -25.35 9.82
CA ARG A 2 -20.64 -25.08 9.99
C ARG A 2 -20.10 -24.27 8.80
N PRO A 3 -19.44 -23.11 9.00
CA PRO A 3 -18.96 -22.23 7.92
C PRO A 3 -18.02 -22.88 6.89
N ALA A 4 -17.34 -23.98 7.24
CA ALA A 4 -16.45 -24.72 6.35
C ALA A 4 -17.14 -25.41 5.15
N ARG A 5 -18.48 -25.36 5.03
CA ARG A 5 -19.21 -26.04 3.94
C ARG A 5 -19.32 -25.24 2.63
N ASP A 6 -18.95 -23.97 2.63
CA ASP A 6 -18.99 -23.13 1.43
C ASP A 6 -17.63 -22.41 1.25
N PRO A 7 -16.67 -23.02 0.54
CA PRO A 7 -15.33 -22.49 0.37
C PRO A 7 -15.26 -21.08 -0.21
N PRO A 8 -16.00 -20.74 -1.28
CA PRO A 8 -16.04 -19.36 -1.78
C PRO A 8 -16.53 -18.35 -0.75
N VAL A 9 -17.60 -18.67 0.00
CA VAL A 9 -18.11 -17.76 1.04
C VAL A 9 -17.11 -17.59 2.17
N LEU A 10 -16.43 -18.66 2.60
CA LEU A 10 -15.39 -18.55 3.62
C LEU A 10 -14.24 -17.66 3.13
N LEU A 11 -13.70 -17.91 1.93
CA LEU A 11 -12.62 -17.10 1.36
C LEU A 11 -12.99 -15.62 1.27
N ARG A 12 -14.23 -15.31 0.84
CA ARG A 12 -14.73 -13.94 0.81
C ARG A 12 -14.76 -13.32 2.21
N ARG A 13 -15.25 -14.05 3.22
CA ARG A 13 -15.27 -13.57 4.61
C ARG A 13 -13.87 -13.33 5.18
N LEU A 14 -12.88 -14.13 4.80
CA LEU A 14 -11.48 -13.92 5.19
C LEU A 14 -10.96 -12.60 4.62
N PHE A 15 -11.24 -12.34 3.33
CA PHE A 15 -10.83 -11.10 2.67
C PHE A 15 -11.55 -9.87 3.23
N ASP A 16 -12.87 -9.96 3.45
CA ASP A 16 -13.65 -8.88 4.05
C ASP A 16 -13.15 -8.55 5.48
N ALA A 17 -12.73 -9.57 6.25
CA ALA A 17 -12.14 -9.37 7.57
C ALA A 17 -10.77 -8.68 7.51
N ALA A 18 -9.93 -9.04 6.54
CA ALA A 18 -8.65 -8.36 6.29
C ALA A 18 -8.87 -6.88 5.95
N ILE A 19 -9.81 -6.56 5.06
CA ILE A 19 -10.18 -5.18 4.73
C ILE A 19 -10.74 -4.46 5.96
N ALA A 20 -11.67 -5.07 6.69
CA ALA A 20 -12.28 -4.48 7.88
C ALA A 20 -11.26 -4.14 8.97
N ALA A 21 -10.24 -4.98 9.15
CA ALA A 21 -9.16 -4.74 10.11
C ALA A 21 -8.30 -3.52 9.77
N ALA A 22 -8.29 -3.10 8.51
CA ALA A 22 -7.59 -1.92 8.03
C ALA A 22 -8.48 -0.67 7.89
N GLN A 23 -9.76 -0.74 8.28
CA GLN A 23 -10.67 0.39 8.15
C GLN A 23 -10.37 1.50 9.16
N PRO A 24 -10.10 2.75 8.72
CA PRO A 24 -9.74 3.85 9.62
C PRO A 24 -10.77 4.11 10.71
N MET A 25 -12.06 4.11 10.38
CA MET A 25 -13.15 4.40 11.32
C MET A 25 -13.23 3.40 12.49
N ALA A 26 -12.88 2.14 12.23
CA ALA A 26 -12.89 1.09 13.26
C ALA A 26 -11.64 1.13 14.15
N ARG A 27 -10.50 1.57 13.60
CA ARG A 27 -9.18 1.45 14.25
C ARG A 27 -8.73 2.73 14.94
N LEU A 28 -8.95 3.88 14.31
CA LEU A 28 -8.47 5.17 14.82
C LEU A 28 -8.93 5.50 16.24
N PRO A 29 -10.16 5.20 16.70
CA PRO A 29 -10.56 5.53 18.07
C PRO A 29 -9.62 4.91 19.13
N ALA A 30 -9.25 3.64 18.94
CA ALA A 30 -8.32 2.96 19.83
C ALA A 30 -6.89 3.51 19.69
N VAL A 31 -6.43 3.82 18.48
CA VAL A 31 -5.08 4.40 18.25
C VAL A 31 -4.96 5.81 18.79
N LEU A 32 -6.05 6.59 18.79
CA LEU A 32 -6.13 7.93 19.35
C LEU A 32 -6.17 7.92 20.88
N ALA A 33 -6.47 6.79 21.51
CA ALA A 33 -6.45 6.67 22.96
C ALA A 33 -5.06 7.08 23.52
N GLY A 34 -5.06 8.02 24.45
CA GLY A 34 -3.82 8.57 25.03
C GLY A 34 -3.12 9.63 24.16
N ILE A 35 -3.71 10.06 23.05
CA ILE A 35 -3.29 11.26 22.31
C ILE A 35 -4.25 12.40 22.69
N ALA A 36 -3.81 13.26 23.62
CA ALA A 36 -4.62 14.39 24.07
C ALA A 36 -4.37 15.65 23.23
N PRO A 37 -5.37 16.52 23.00
CA PRO A 37 -5.13 17.87 22.49
C PRO A 37 -4.11 18.63 23.34
N THR A 38 -3.37 19.53 22.70
CA THR A 38 -2.50 20.50 23.38
C THR A 38 -3.30 21.77 23.72
N ARG A 39 -2.65 22.81 24.26
CA ARG A 39 -3.32 24.07 24.63
C ARG A 39 -3.76 24.89 23.40
N GLY A 40 -2.99 24.78 22.32
CA GLY A 40 -3.26 25.41 21.03
C GLY A 40 -4.07 24.51 20.11
N ARG A 41 -3.93 24.73 18.80
CA ARG A 41 -4.74 24.04 17.78
C ARG A 41 -4.11 22.72 17.36
N THR A 42 -4.95 21.80 16.90
CA THR A 42 -4.50 20.57 16.21
C THR A 42 -4.59 20.75 14.70
N VAL A 43 -3.50 20.53 13.99
CA VAL A 43 -3.42 20.56 12.53
C VAL A 43 -3.27 19.14 11.99
N ALA A 44 -4.27 18.66 11.25
CA ALA A 44 -4.19 17.41 10.52
C ALA A 44 -3.55 17.64 9.15
N VAL A 45 -2.48 16.91 8.87
CA VAL A 45 -1.86 16.84 7.54
C VAL A 45 -1.73 15.38 7.13
N GLY A 46 -1.60 15.08 5.85
CA GLY A 46 -1.49 13.69 5.46
C GLY A 46 -1.70 13.40 4.00
N CYS A 47 -1.35 12.19 3.60
CA CYS A 47 -1.58 11.72 2.24
C CYS A 47 -1.66 10.21 2.13
N GLY A 48 -2.25 9.75 1.02
CA GLY A 48 -2.35 8.33 0.70
C GLY A 48 -3.79 7.91 0.39
N LYS A 49 -3.95 6.71 -0.16
CA LYS A 49 -5.23 6.16 -0.62
C LYS A 49 -6.30 6.10 0.49
N ALA A 50 -5.87 5.86 1.73
CA ALA A 50 -6.77 5.79 2.90
C ALA A 50 -6.85 7.09 3.69
N SER A 51 -6.02 8.09 3.37
CA SER A 51 -5.80 9.26 4.23
C SER A 51 -7.06 10.11 4.40
N ALA A 52 -7.91 10.21 3.38
CA ALA A 52 -9.18 10.93 3.48
C ALA A 52 -10.14 10.24 4.49
N ALA A 53 -10.27 8.91 4.44
CA ALA A 53 -11.03 8.15 5.42
C ALA A 53 -10.41 8.24 6.83
N MET A 54 -9.09 8.29 6.94
CA MET A 54 -8.40 8.59 8.21
C MET A 54 -8.74 9.98 8.75
N ALA A 55 -8.82 10.99 7.88
CA ALA A 55 -9.18 12.35 8.27
C ALA A 55 -10.61 12.43 8.79
N GLN A 56 -11.56 11.77 8.11
CA GLN A 56 -12.94 11.67 8.55
C GLN A 56 -13.06 10.98 9.91
N ALA A 57 -12.35 9.88 10.10
CA ALA A 57 -12.33 9.16 11.37
C ALA A 57 -11.68 9.97 12.50
N LEU A 58 -10.60 10.72 12.21
CA LEU A 58 -10.01 11.67 13.14
C LEU A 58 -11.02 12.75 13.51
N GLU A 59 -11.70 13.35 12.54
CA GLU A 59 -12.75 14.34 12.81
C GLU A 59 -13.91 13.80 13.65
N ALA A 60 -14.29 12.54 13.48
CA ALA A 60 -15.38 11.97 14.27
C ALA A 60 -15.01 11.79 15.75
N HIS A 61 -13.71 11.61 16.07
CA HIS A 61 -13.26 11.20 17.39
C HIS A 61 -12.33 12.20 18.09
N TRP A 62 -11.86 13.23 17.40
CA TRP A 62 -10.97 14.23 17.99
C TRP A 62 -11.76 15.27 18.80
N PRO A 63 -11.49 15.41 20.11
CA PRO A 63 -12.30 16.24 21.00
C PRO A 63 -11.95 17.73 20.96
N GLY A 64 -10.84 18.12 20.33
CA GLY A 64 -10.35 19.51 20.30
C GLY A 64 -10.62 20.24 18.99
N GLU A 65 -10.13 21.48 18.92
CA GLU A 65 -10.04 22.22 17.66
C GLU A 65 -9.18 21.44 16.67
N LEU A 66 -9.69 21.32 15.44
CA LEU A 66 -9.06 20.58 14.36
C LEU A 66 -9.21 21.39 13.08
N SER A 67 -8.12 21.53 12.34
CA SER A 67 -8.10 22.04 10.97
C SER A 67 -7.05 21.27 10.18
N GLY A 68 -7.02 21.34 8.84
CA GLY A 68 -6.01 20.58 8.12
C GLY A 68 -6.12 20.52 6.61
N LEU A 69 -5.16 19.83 5.98
CA LEU A 69 -5.19 19.43 4.57
C LEU A 69 -4.77 17.97 4.46
N VAL A 70 -5.57 17.14 3.80
CA VAL A 70 -5.19 15.76 3.49
C VAL A 70 -5.37 15.50 1.99
N VAL A 71 -4.41 14.77 1.40
CA VAL A 71 -4.40 14.48 -0.05
C VAL A 71 -4.65 13.00 -0.33
N THR A 72 -5.69 12.69 -1.08
CA THR A 72 -6.01 11.33 -1.55
C THR A 72 -6.01 11.26 -3.08
N ARG A 73 -6.19 10.06 -3.65
CA ARG A 73 -6.31 9.88 -5.11
C ARG A 73 -7.71 10.30 -5.59
N TYR A 74 -7.84 10.59 -6.89
CA TYR A 74 -9.13 10.86 -7.51
C TYR A 74 -10.17 9.75 -7.25
N GLY A 75 -11.41 10.15 -6.95
CA GLY A 75 -12.53 9.28 -6.64
C GLY A 75 -12.50 8.66 -5.24
N HIS A 76 -11.55 9.05 -4.38
CA HIS A 76 -11.39 8.53 -3.02
C HIS A 76 -11.62 9.60 -1.94
N GLY A 77 -12.07 10.79 -2.33
CA GLY A 77 -12.50 11.83 -1.42
C GLY A 77 -13.66 11.38 -0.54
N VAL A 78 -13.64 11.79 0.72
CA VAL A 78 -14.76 11.61 1.67
C VAL A 78 -15.14 12.96 2.26
N PRO A 79 -16.40 13.17 2.67
CA PRO A 79 -16.82 14.42 3.27
C PRO A 79 -16.18 14.59 4.65
N CYS A 80 -15.50 15.73 4.82
CA CYS A 80 -14.90 16.22 6.06
C CYS A 80 -15.35 17.67 6.30
N ARG A 81 -15.56 18.04 7.57
CA ARG A 81 -16.06 19.37 7.96
C ARG A 81 -14.96 20.33 8.38
N ARG A 82 -13.84 19.82 8.88
CA ARG A 82 -12.77 20.56 9.55
C ARG A 82 -11.43 20.47 8.81
N VAL A 83 -11.19 19.35 8.15
CA VAL A 83 -10.01 19.01 7.36
C VAL A 83 -10.38 19.06 5.89
N GLU A 84 -9.64 19.86 5.13
CA GLU A 84 -9.82 19.92 3.69
C GLU A 84 -9.29 18.65 3.04
N ILE A 85 -10.09 18.04 2.17
CA ILE A 85 -9.68 16.89 1.35
C ILE A 85 -9.39 17.38 -0.06
N VAL A 86 -8.18 17.09 -0.55
CA VAL A 86 -7.77 17.36 -1.93
C VAL A 86 -7.51 16.04 -2.64
N GLU A 87 -7.95 15.93 -3.89
CA GLU A 87 -7.64 14.78 -4.74
C GLU A 87 -6.51 15.10 -5.71
N ALA A 88 -5.62 14.14 -5.94
CA ALA A 88 -4.45 14.29 -6.80
C ALA A 88 -4.11 12.99 -7.56
N GLY A 89 -3.16 13.09 -8.48
CA GLY A 89 -2.72 12.01 -9.34
C GLY A 89 -1.97 10.89 -8.60
N HIS A 90 -2.37 9.65 -8.87
CA HIS A 90 -1.70 8.42 -8.46
C HIS A 90 -1.94 7.35 -9.54
N PRO A 91 -0.94 6.54 -9.94
CA PRO A 91 0.42 6.43 -9.37
C PRO A 91 1.41 7.49 -9.90
N LEU A 92 1.03 8.26 -10.92
CA LEU A 92 1.85 9.34 -11.46
C LEU A 92 1.51 10.67 -10.77
N PRO A 93 2.51 11.38 -10.22
CA PRO A 93 2.27 12.69 -9.60
C PRO A 93 1.78 13.74 -10.59
N ASP A 94 0.94 14.68 -10.14
CA ASP A 94 0.41 15.77 -10.97
C ASP A 94 0.49 17.16 -10.27
N ALA A 95 0.03 18.18 -10.99
CA ALA A 95 0.06 19.57 -10.50
C ALA A 95 -0.88 19.82 -9.31
N ALA A 96 -2.00 19.08 -9.21
CA ALA A 96 -2.91 19.15 -8.06
C ALA A 96 -2.19 18.68 -6.79
N GLY A 97 -1.47 17.56 -6.86
CA GLY A 97 -0.63 17.07 -5.77
C GLY A 97 0.47 18.06 -5.38
N GLU A 98 1.17 18.66 -6.34
CA GLU A 98 2.21 19.66 -6.06
C GLU A 98 1.64 20.89 -5.33
N ALA A 99 0.51 21.43 -5.81
CA ALA A 99 -0.15 22.57 -5.18
C ALA A 99 -0.64 22.23 -3.76
N ALA A 100 -1.21 21.04 -3.57
CA ALA A 100 -1.64 20.56 -2.26
C ALA A 100 -0.47 20.40 -1.29
N ALA A 101 0.65 19.86 -1.76
CA ALA A 101 1.86 19.69 -0.96
C ALA A 101 2.47 21.03 -0.53
N ARG A 102 2.45 22.05 -1.40
CA ARG A 102 2.85 23.43 -1.05
C ARG A 102 1.96 23.99 0.07
N ARG A 103 0.63 23.91 -0.11
CA ARG A 103 -0.35 24.42 0.87
C ARG A 103 -0.25 23.69 2.21
N MET A 104 0.01 22.39 2.19
CA MET A 104 0.25 21.59 3.40
C MET A 104 1.49 22.06 4.15
N LEU A 105 2.61 22.28 3.45
CA LEU A 105 3.83 22.83 4.04
C LEU A 105 3.58 24.21 4.67
N ASP A 106 2.82 25.08 4.00
CA ASP A 106 2.50 26.41 4.52
C ASP A 106 1.57 26.36 5.75
N ARG A 107 0.69 25.35 5.86
CA ARG A 107 -0.20 25.15 7.03
C ARG A 107 0.53 24.74 8.29
N VAL A 108 1.68 24.06 8.18
CA VAL A 108 2.45 23.60 9.34
C VAL A 108 3.56 24.55 9.76
N ARG A 109 3.85 25.59 8.95
CA ARG A 109 4.82 26.62 9.29
C ARG A 109 4.27 27.58 10.35
N GLY A 110 5.15 28.04 11.23
CA GLY A 110 4.81 29.03 12.27
C GLY A 110 3.95 28.49 13.39
N LEU A 111 3.87 27.16 13.55
CA LEU A 111 3.28 26.53 14.72
C LEU A 111 4.16 26.76 15.95
N THR A 112 3.55 26.61 17.11
CA THR A 112 4.17 26.80 18.43
C THR A 112 4.21 25.49 19.22
N ALA A 113 4.91 25.48 20.36
CA ALA A 113 4.96 24.30 21.23
C ALA A 113 3.60 23.97 21.87
N ASP A 114 2.66 24.91 21.86
CA ASP A 114 1.29 24.71 22.31
C ASP A 114 0.41 24.04 21.23
N ASP A 115 0.84 23.98 19.97
CA ASP A 115 0.10 23.34 18.88
C ASP A 115 0.44 21.85 18.76
N ARG A 116 -0.31 21.11 17.94
CA ARG A 116 0.02 19.73 17.57
C ARG A 116 -0.24 19.47 16.10
N VAL A 117 0.62 18.65 15.50
CA VAL A 117 0.39 18.10 14.17
C VAL A 117 0.04 16.62 14.27
N ILE A 118 -1.04 16.21 13.62
CA ILE A 118 -1.39 14.80 13.40
C ILE A 118 -1.19 14.49 11.92
N CYS A 119 -0.21 13.64 11.61
CA CYS A 119 0.13 13.24 10.25
C CYS A 119 -0.57 11.92 9.90
N LEU A 120 -1.53 11.95 8.99
CA LEU A 120 -2.35 10.82 8.53
C LEU A 120 -1.78 10.26 7.23
N VAL A 121 -0.99 9.20 7.30
CA VAL A 121 -0.28 8.69 6.12
C VAL A 121 -0.70 7.27 5.81
N SER A 122 -0.91 7.01 4.53
CA SER A 122 -1.14 5.68 3.99
C SER A 122 -0.45 5.50 2.64
N GLY A 123 -0.59 4.31 2.07
CA GLY A 123 -0.07 3.96 0.77
C GLY A 123 -0.32 4.94 -0.37
N GLY A 124 0.63 5.02 -1.30
CA GLY A 124 0.57 5.93 -2.47
C GLY A 124 0.94 7.39 -2.19
N GLY A 125 1.22 7.76 -0.93
CA GLY A 125 1.53 9.15 -0.55
C GLY A 125 2.74 9.77 -1.28
N SER A 126 3.69 8.94 -1.74
CA SER A 126 4.86 9.40 -2.49
C SER A 126 4.49 10.14 -3.77
N ALA A 127 3.48 9.67 -4.50
CA ALA A 127 2.98 10.31 -5.72
C ALA A 127 2.01 11.46 -5.43
N LEU A 128 1.22 11.36 -4.36
CA LEU A 128 0.19 12.35 -3.98
C LEU A 128 0.77 13.64 -3.39
N LEU A 129 1.97 13.60 -2.80
CA LEU A 129 2.67 14.79 -2.28
C LEU A 129 4.01 15.07 -2.99
N PRO A 130 4.01 15.44 -4.29
CA PRO A 130 5.22 15.61 -5.07
C PRO A 130 5.74 17.05 -5.02
N LEU A 131 6.19 17.55 -3.86
CA LEU A 131 6.81 18.88 -3.82
C LEU A 131 8.29 18.82 -4.22
N PRO A 132 8.73 19.46 -5.31
CA PRO A 132 10.14 19.52 -5.66
C PRO A 132 10.96 20.37 -4.69
N ALA A 133 12.22 19.98 -4.49
CA ALA A 133 13.18 20.83 -3.80
C ALA A 133 13.38 22.15 -4.55
N PRO A 134 13.79 23.25 -3.88
CA PRO A 134 14.06 24.52 -4.53
C PRO A 134 15.00 24.35 -5.74
N GLY A 135 14.63 24.96 -6.87
CA GLY A 135 15.38 24.85 -8.13
C GLY A 135 15.04 23.62 -9.00
N LEU A 136 14.17 22.72 -8.53
CA LEU A 136 13.65 21.59 -9.32
C LEU A 136 12.20 21.82 -9.72
N THR A 137 11.78 21.12 -10.77
CA THR A 137 10.40 21.09 -11.26
C THR A 137 9.73 19.74 -10.97
N LEU A 138 8.40 19.69 -11.07
CA LEU A 138 7.66 18.42 -11.04
C LEU A 138 8.10 17.48 -12.18
N ALA A 139 8.39 18.04 -13.36
CA ALA A 139 8.84 17.30 -14.52
C ALA A 139 10.18 16.59 -14.25
N ASP A 140 11.11 17.22 -13.53
CA ASP A 140 12.39 16.59 -13.14
C ASP A 140 12.15 15.35 -12.28
N LYS A 141 11.24 15.44 -11.30
CA LYS A 141 10.89 14.31 -10.43
C LYS A 141 10.19 13.19 -11.18
N GLN A 142 9.28 13.52 -12.09
CA GLN A 142 8.60 12.54 -12.93
C GLN A 142 9.58 11.82 -13.87
N ALA A 143 10.48 12.56 -14.52
CA ALA A 143 11.49 12.00 -15.42
C ALA A 143 12.41 11.02 -14.69
N LEU A 144 12.95 11.43 -13.53
CA LEU A 144 13.84 10.59 -12.76
C LEU A 144 13.11 9.38 -12.14
N GLY A 145 11.88 9.59 -11.66
CA GLY A 145 11.03 8.51 -11.16
C GLY A 145 10.75 7.45 -12.21
N ARG A 146 10.48 7.84 -13.46
CA ARG A 146 10.33 6.91 -14.58
C ARG A 146 11.62 6.16 -14.89
N ALA A 147 12.75 6.86 -14.95
CA ALA A 147 14.04 6.23 -15.25
C ALA A 147 14.42 5.16 -14.21
N LEU A 148 14.23 5.46 -12.93
CA LEU A 148 14.48 4.53 -11.82
C LEU A 148 13.57 3.29 -11.85
N LEU A 149 12.28 3.47 -12.19
CA LEU A 149 11.36 2.34 -12.37
C LEU A 149 11.74 1.48 -13.58
N GLN A 150 12.07 2.11 -14.71
CA GLN A 150 12.42 1.41 -15.95
C GLN A 150 13.69 0.58 -15.84
N CYS A 151 14.66 1.01 -15.02
CA CYS A 151 15.88 0.25 -14.78
C CYS A 151 15.74 -0.83 -13.69
N GLY A 152 14.55 -0.99 -13.10
CA GLY A 152 14.30 -1.97 -12.04
C GLY A 152 15.06 -1.66 -10.75
N ALA A 153 15.23 -0.39 -10.39
CA ALA A 153 15.83 -0.03 -9.10
C ALA A 153 14.97 -0.54 -7.93
N ALA A 154 15.61 -0.97 -6.84
CA ALA A 154 14.87 -1.44 -5.68
C ALA A 154 14.09 -0.29 -5.05
N ILE A 155 12.92 -0.56 -4.45
CA ILE A 155 12.04 0.49 -3.91
C ILE A 155 12.74 1.38 -2.88
N ALA A 156 13.60 0.81 -2.04
CA ALA A 156 14.41 1.54 -1.06
C ALA A 156 15.38 2.54 -1.74
N GLU A 157 15.98 2.17 -2.87
CA GLU A 157 16.88 3.04 -3.64
C GLU A 157 16.10 4.16 -4.34
N ILE A 158 14.93 3.83 -4.88
CA ILE A 158 14.00 4.82 -5.46
C ILE A 158 13.61 5.84 -4.39
N ASN A 159 13.22 5.37 -3.20
CA ASN A 159 12.82 6.22 -2.08
C ASN A 159 13.97 7.10 -1.58
N CYS A 160 15.19 6.56 -1.48
CA CYS A 160 16.41 7.33 -1.19
C CYS A 160 16.52 8.54 -2.12
N VAL A 161 16.57 8.31 -3.45
CA VAL A 161 16.65 9.42 -4.42
C VAL A 161 15.47 10.38 -4.28
N ARG A 162 14.23 9.88 -4.16
CA ARG A 162 13.03 10.72 -4.03
C ARG A 162 13.06 11.65 -2.83
N ARG A 163 13.59 11.21 -1.68
CA ARG A 163 13.71 12.03 -0.46
C ARG A 163 14.66 13.20 -0.67
N HIS A 164 15.80 12.98 -1.32
CA HIS A 164 16.79 14.04 -1.59
C HIS A 164 16.34 15.09 -2.62
N LEU A 165 15.29 14.80 -3.41
CA LEU A 165 14.74 15.72 -4.42
C LEU A 165 13.41 16.36 -3.99
N SER A 166 13.11 16.34 -2.69
CA SER A 166 11.83 16.78 -2.16
C SER A 166 11.98 17.91 -1.15
N ALA A 167 11.08 18.88 -1.19
CA ALA A 167 11.03 19.92 -0.17
C ALA A 167 10.33 19.48 1.14
N ILE A 168 9.61 18.33 1.13
CA ILE A 168 8.82 17.86 2.29
C ILE A 168 9.12 16.43 2.73
N LYS A 169 9.78 15.62 1.91
CA LYS A 169 10.12 14.22 2.23
C LYS A 169 11.44 14.15 2.99
N GLY A 170 11.71 13.01 3.65
CA GLY A 170 12.92 12.81 4.46
C GLY A 170 12.98 13.75 5.66
N GLY A 171 11.90 13.79 6.44
CA GLY A 171 11.80 14.55 7.68
C GLY A 171 11.60 16.05 7.53
N ARG A 172 11.60 16.60 6.31
CA ARG A 172 11.49 18.05 6.08
C ARG A 172 10.12 18.63 6.45
N LEU A 173 9.04 17.85 6.31
CA LEU A 173 7.73 18.29 6.81
C LEU A 173 7.72 18.32 8.33
N ALA A 174 8.33 17.33 9.01
CA ALA A 174 8.49 17.36 10.46
C ALA A 174 9.31 18.57 10.92
N ALA A 175 10.41 18.89 10.25
CA ALA A 175 11.20 20.08 10.55
C ALA A 175 10.38 21.39 10.41
N ALA A 176 9.48 21.45 9.43
CA ALA A 176 8.58 22.59 9.28
C ALA A 176 7.53 22.70 10.39
N CYS A 177 7.18 21.60 11.06
CA CYS A 177 6.26 21.58 12.20
C CYS A 177 6.89 22.09 13.49
N HIS A 178 8.23 22.09 13.60
CA HIS A 178 8.93 22.47 14.84
C HIS A 178 8.57 23.90 15.28
N PRO A 179 8.29 24.15 16.58
CA PRO A 179 8.42 23.24 17.72
C PRO A 179 7.19 22.38 18.07
N ALA A 180 6.12 22.40 17.26
CA ALA A 180 4.92 21.64 17.55
C ALA A 180 5.18 20.11 17.48
N PRO A 181 4.79 19.32 18.49
CA PRO A 181 4.90 17.86 18.45
C PRO A 181 4.09 17.26 17.30
N VAL A 182 4.64 16.20 16.72
CA VAL A 182 4.05 15.47 15.59
C VAL A 182 3.65 14.06 16.04
N VAL A 183 2.44 13.65 15.68
CA VAL A 183 1.97 12.27 15.81
C VAL A 183 1.69 11.70 14.43
N ASN A 184 2.47 10.72 14.02
CA ASN A 184 2.24 9.96 12.80
C ASN A 184 1.24 8.84 13.08
N LEU A 185 0.13 8.83 12.35
CA LEU A 185 -0.82 7.73 12.31
C LEU A 185 -0.71 7.09 10.92
N LEU A 186 -0.22 5.86 10.88
CA LEU A 186 0.21 5.20 9.64
C LEU A 186 -0.68 4.01 9.31
N ILE A 187 -1.14 3.90 8.07
CA ILE A 187 -1.59 2.64 7.47
C ILE A 187 -0.47 2.19 6.53
N SER A 188 0.18 1.07 6.85
CA SER A 188 1.32 0.60 6.09
C SER A 188 0.88 -0.25 4.90
N ASP A 189 1.49 0.04 3.76
CA ASP A 189 1.46 -0.74 2.53
C ASP A 189 2.89 -1.04 2.06
N VAL A 190 3.87 -0.99 2.96
CA VAL A 190 5.28 -1.18 2.64
C VAL A 190 5.80 -2.45 3.33
N PRO A 191 6.54 -3.32 2.61
CA PRO A 191 7.25 -4.44 3.20
C PRO A 191 8.07 -4.04 4.44
N GLY A 192 7.86 -4.73 5.57
CA GLY A 192 8.58 -4.47 6.82
C GLY A 192 8.11 -3.24 7.62
N ASP A 193 7.07 -2.56 7.15
CA ASP A 193 6.41 -1.44 7.85
C ASP A 193 7.34 -0.30 8.28
N ASP A 194 8.48 -0.06 7.60
CA ASP A 194 9.38 1.02 7.99
C ASP A 194 8.74 2.40 7.73
N PRO A 195 8.51 3.24 8.77
CA PRO A 195 7.92 4.56 8.62
C PRO A 195 8.63 5.49 7.64
N ILE A 196 9.94 5.30 7.39
CA ILE A 196 10.71 6.13 6.45
C ILE A 196 10.28 5.92 5.00
N ASP A 197 9.76 4.75 4.67
CA ASP A 197 9.41 4.38 3.31
C ASP A 197 7.93 4.65 3.01
N ILE A 198 7.09 4.66 4.04
CA ILE A 198 5.67 5.04 3.92
C ILE A 198 5.57 6.52 3.52
N ALA A 199 5.08 6.76 2.30
CA ALA A 199 5.06 8.06 1.63
C ALA A 199 6.43 8.78 1.56
N SER A 200 7.53 8.03 1.64
CA SER A 200 8.91 8.54 1.75
C SER A 200 9.14 9.42 3.00
N GLY A 201 8.48 9.11 4.11
CA GLY A 201 8.80 9.63 5.44
C GLY A 201 8.82 11.17 5.53
N PRO A 202 7.74 11.89 5.18
CA PRO A 202 7.73 13.35 5.26
C PRO A 202 7.97 13.87 6.68
N THR A 203 7.50 13.12 7.67
CA THR A 203 7.59 13.43 9.10
C THR A 203 8.46 12.44 9.87
N VAL A 204 9.37 11.75 9.17
CA VAL A 204 10.30 10.75 9.73
C VAL A 204 11.71 11.12 9.28
N ALA A 205 12.66 11.11 10.21
CA ALA A 205 14.06 11.42 9.91
C ALA A 205 14.66 10.40 8.93
N ASP A 206 15.62 10.86 8.12
CA ASP A 206 16.20 10.07 7.05
C ASP A 206 17.74 9.98 7.18
N PRO A 207 18.29 8.77 7.43
CA PRO A 207 19.72 8.59 7.57
C PRO A 207 20.47 8.60 6.23
N THR A 208 19.79 8.46 5.08
CA THR A 208 20.47 8.45 3.78
C THR A 208 21.00 9.82 3.41
N THR A 209 22.05 9.88 2.60
CA THR A 209 22.74 11.12 2.23
C THR A 209 22.59 11.45 0.74
N CYS A 210 22.88 12.69 0.37
CA CYS A 210 23.01 13.06 -1.04
C CYS A 210 24.01 12.16 -1.79
N ALA A 211 25.06 11.68 -1.10
CA ALA A 211 26.04 10.77 -1.67
C ALA A 211 25.43 9.40 -2.00
N ASP A 212 24.51 8.89 -1.16
CA ASP A 212 23.77 7.66 -1.41
C ASP A 212 22.85 7.80 -2.61
N ALA A 213 22.12 8.92 -2.72
CA ALA A 213 21.29 9.21 -3.88
C ALA A 213 22.11 9.26 -5.17
N LEU A 214 23.27 9.93 -5.16
CA LEU A 214 24.20 9.94 -6.29
C LEU A 214 24.76 8.55 -6.59
N ALA A 215 25.02 7.72 -5.57
CA ALA A 215 25.49 6.35 -5.75
C ALA A 215 24.44 5.47 -6.44
N VAL A 216 23.16 5.61 -6.08
CA VAL A 216 22.04 4.95 -6.77
C VAL A 216 22.00 5.35 -8.24
N LEU A 217 22.02 6.66 -8.54
CA LEU A 217 21.99 7.14 -9.92
C LEU A 217 23.16 6.60 -10.75
N ARG A 218 24.38 6.59 -10.19
CA ARG A 218 25.57 6.00 -10.83
C ARG A 218 25.43 4.49 -11.05
N ARG A 219 24.93 3.75 -10.06
CA ARG A 219 24.73 2.29 -10.13
C ARG A 219 23.85 1.91 -11.31
N TYR A 220 22.77 2.65 -11.52
CA TYR A 220 21.83 2.43 -12.61
C TYR A 220 22.17 3.18 -13.91
N ARG A 221 23.31 3.90 -13.94
CA ARG A 221 23.75 4.72 -15.09
C ARG A 221 22.67 5.71 -15.56
N ILE A 222 21.92 6.26 -14.62
CA ILE A 222 20.91 7.27 -14.89
C ILE A 222 21.62 8.62 -14.88
N GLU A 223 21.52 9.35 -16.00
CA GLU A 223 22.02 10.72 -16.09
C GLU A 223 20.95 11.69 -15.54
N PRO A 224 21.15 12.29 -14.36
CA PRO A 224 20.20 13.25 -13.82
C PRO A 224 20.21 14.57 -14.59
N PRO A 225 19.08 15.31 -14.63
CA PRO A 225 19.08 16.69 -15.10
C PRO A 225 20.13 17.56 -14.39
N PRO A 226 20.72 18.58 -15.03
CA PRO A 226 21.77 19.41 -14.44
C PRO A 226 21.40 20.02 -13.07
N ALA A 227 20.15 20.46 -12.90
CA ALA A 227 19.66 21.01 -11.64
C ALA A 227 19.62 19.95 -10.52
N VAL A 228 19.21 18.72 -10.84
CA VAL A 228 19.23 17.57 -9.91
C VAL A 228 20.65 17.24 -9.50
N ARG A 229 21.57 17.17 -10.48
CA ARG A 229 22.99 16.94 -10.23
C ARG A 229 23.57 17.98 -9.27
N ALA A 230 23.38 19.27 -9.58
CA ALA A 230 23.88 20.37 -8.77
C ALA A 230 23.31 20.37 -7.34
N LEU A 231 22.02 20.08 -7.17
CA LEU A 231 21.38 19.97 -5.85
C LEU A 231 22.02 18.87 -5.00
N LEU A 232 22.28 17.70 -5.59
CA LEU A 232 22.86 16.56 -4.88
C LEU A 232 24.35 16.75 -4.60
N GLU A 233 25.12 17.23 -5.57
CA GLU A 233 26.58 17.45 -5.43
C GLU A 233 26.90 18.58 -4.46
N SER A 234 26.06 19.62 -4.38
CA SER A 234 26.23 20.70 -3.39
C SER A 234 25.83 20.32 -1.96
N GLY A 235 25.12 19.20 -1.77
CA GLY A 235 24.53 18.82 -0.48
C GLY A 235 23.26 19.60 -0.11
N ALA A 236 22.79 20.54 -0.94
CA ALA A 236 21.55 21.28 -0.68
C ALA A 236 20.29 20.37 -0.66
N GLY A 237 20.39 19.18 -1.27
CA GLY A 237 19.39 18.12 -1.19
C GLY A 237 19.44 17.25 0.08
N GLU A 238 20.23 17.59 1.09
CA GLU A 238 20.39 16.75 2.28
C GLU A 238 19.10 16.69 3.12
N THR A 239 18.77 15.49 3.60
CA THR A 239 17.55 15.21 4.36
C THR A 239 17.77 15.37 5.87
N VAL A 240 16.69 15.48 6.64
CA VAL A 240 16.78 15.75 8.08
C VAL A 240 17.24 14.50 8.83
N LYS A 241 18.36 14.60 9.56
CA LYS A 241 18.99 13.44 10.19
C LYS A 241 18.34 13.04 11.51
N PRO A 242 18.43 11.76 11.89
CA PRO A 242 18.04 11.33 13.23
C PRO A 242 18.79 12.15 14.29
N GLY A 243 18.05 12.73 15.23
CA GLY A 243 18.60 13.57 16.31
C GLY A 243 18.89 15.03 15.94
N ASP A 244 18.54 15.46 14.72
CA ASP A 244 18.69 16.86 14.33
C ASP A 244 17.81 17.79 15.21
N PRO A 245 18.36 18.88 15.78
CA PRO A 245 17.61 19.81 16.63
C PRO A 245 16.40 20.47 15.96
N CYS A 246 16.33 20.49 14.63
CA CYS A 246 15.15 21.02 13.93
C CYS A 246 13.94 20.07 13.97
N LEU A 247 14.10 18.81 14.43
CA LEU A 247 12.99 17.89 14.58
C LEU A 247 12.23 18.15 15.89
N PRO A 248 10.89 18.23 15.86
CA PRO A 248 10.09 18.25 17.07
C PRO A 248 10.03 16.86 17.71
N ALA A 249 9.37 16.76 18.87
CA ALA A 249 8.97 15.46 19.41
C ALA A 249 8.04 14.74 18.42
N ILE A 250 8.46 13.59 17.92
CA ILE A 250 7.71 12.77 16.97
C ILE A 250 7.33 11.46 17.63
N THR A 251 6.06 11.07 17.51
CA THR A 251 5.57 9.74 17.90
C THR A 251 4.91 9.09 16.70
N THR A 252 5.11 7.79 16.53
CA THR A 252 4.53 7.02 15.41
C THR A 252 3.67 5.90 15.95
N ARG A 253 2.46 5.76 15.39
CA ARG A 253 1.52 4.68 15.69
C ARG A 253 0.96 4.10 14.39
N PHE A 254 0.94 2.78 14.30
CA PHE A 254 0.26 2.09 13.20
C PHE A 254 -1.22 1.94 13.50
N VAL A 255 -2.04 2.39 12.56
CA VAL A 255 -3.50 2.19 12.52
C VAL A 255 -3.81 0.79 11.98
N ALA A 256 -3.09 0.40 10.92
CA ALA A 256 -3.16 -0.91 10.30
C ALA A 256 -1.85 -1.26 9.61
N THR A 257 -1.54 -2.56 9.56
CA THR A 257 -0.43 -3.14 8.80
C THR A 257 -0.92 -4.41 8.07
N PRO A 258 -0.18 -4.90 7.06
CA PRO A 258 -0.54 -6.14 6.37
C PRO A 258 -0.66 -7.33 7.34
N GLN A 259 0.26 -7.45 8.32
CA GLN A 259 0.19 -8.48 9.34
C GLN A 259 -1.11 -8.44 10.16
N MET A 260 -1.58 -7.26 10.58
CA MET A 260 -2.84 -7.15 11.33
C MET A 260 -4.04 -7.63 10.51
N ALA A 261 -4.05 -7.39 9.20
CA ALA A 261 -5.11 -7.85 8.31
C ALA A 261 -5.09 -9.38 8.14
N LEU A 262 -3.90 -9.98 8.03
CA LEU A 262 -3.74 -11.45 7.98
C LEU A 262 -4.17 -12.12 9.29
N GLU A 263 -3.85 -11.52 10.43
CA GLU A 263 -4.30 -12.02 11.74
C GLU A 263 -5.82 -11.97 11.89
N ALA A 264 -6.47 -10.90 11.42
CA ALA A 264 -7.93 -10.80 11.42
C ALA A 264 -8.58 -11.89 10.55
N ALA A 265 -8.02 -12.16 9.37
CA ALA A 265 -8.45 -13.29 8.54
C ALA A 265 -8.21 -14.63 9.24
N ALA A 266 -7.06 -14.81 9.90
CA ALA A 266 -6.73 -16.02 10.64
C ALA A 266 -7.75 -16.30 11.77
N GLU A 267 -8.23 -15.28 12.47
CA GLU A 267 -9.30 -15.44 13.47
C GLU A 267 -10.62 -15.94 12.86
N VAL A 268 -10.99 -15.42 11.69
CA VAL A 268 -12.18 -15.90 10.96
C VAL A 268 -12.01 -17.36 10.53
N ALA A 269 -10.81 -17.75 10.10
CA ALA A 269 -10.50 -19.15 9.75
C ALA A 269 -10.62 -20.07 10.98
N ARG A 270 -10.02 -19.68 12.12
CA ARG A 270 -10.11 -20.43 13.39
C ARG A 270 -11.56 -20.61 13.82
N ALA A 271 -12.36 -19.55 13.77
CA ALA A 271 -13.78 -19.59 14.09
C ALA A 271 -14.60 -20.50 13.14
N ALA A 272 -14.12 -20.71 11.91
CA ALA A 272 -14.69 -21.66 10.96
C ALA A 272 -14.20 -23.11 11.15
N GLY A 273 -13.25 -23.35 12.07
CA GLY A 273 -12.62 -24.66 12.27
C GLY A 273 -11.56 -25.00 11.22
N VAL A 274 -10.99 -23.99 10.58
CA VAL A 274 -9.91 -24.12 9.58
C VAL A 274 -8.61 -23.63 10.21
N THR A 275 -7.53 -24.40 10.10
CA THR A 275 -6.21 -24.01 10.62
C THR A 275 -5.56 -22.96 9.72
N PRO A 276 -5.31 -21.72 10.18
CA PRO A 276 -4.59 -20.74 9.38
C PRO A 276 -3.08 -20.95 9.44
N LEU A 277 -2.42 -20.77 8.30
CA LEU A 277 -0.97 -20.72 8.15
C LEU A 277 -0.60 -19.39 7.48
N ILE A 278 -0.12 -18.42 8.27
CA ILE A 278 0.39 -17.15 7.74
C ILE A 278 1.80 -17.39 7.21
N LEU A 279 1.97 -17.30 5.89
CA LEU A 279 3.24 -17.55 5.19
C LEU A 279 4.16 -16.30 5.16
N GLY A 280 3.58 -15.12 5.34
CA GLY A 280 4.28 -13.85 5.35
C GLY A 280 3.39 -12.69 4.91
N ASP A 281 3.65 -11.51 5.44
CA ASP A 281 2.93 -10.26 5.19
C ASP A 281 3.64 -9.34 4.18
N ALA A 282 4.88 -9.69 3.83
CA ALA A 282 5.75 -8.94 2.93
C ALA A 282 6.28 -9.81 1.76
N ILE A 283 5.43 -10.68 1.19
CA ILE A 283 5.84 -11.49 0.03
C ILE A 283 5.92 -10.62 -1.22
N GLU A 284 7.12 -10.50 -1.76
CA GLU A 284 7.46 -9.80 -3.00
C GLU A 284 7.95 -10.77 -4.08
N GLY A 285 7.95 -10.30 -5.33
CA GLY A 285 8.45 -11.04 -6.49
C GLY A 285 7.44 -11.12 -7.64
N GLU A 286 7.83 -11.77 -8.72
CA GLU A 286 6.95 -11.95 -9.89
C GLU A 286 5.76 -12.85 -9.50
N ALA A 287 4.55 -12.32 -9.70
CA ALA A 287 3.28 -12.93 -9.27
C ALA A 287 3.15 -14.40 -9.69
N ARG A 288 3.53 -14.73 -10.93
CA ARG A 288 3.46 -16.10 -11.46
C ARG A 288 4.41 -17.09 -10.79
N GLU A 289 5.55 -16.63 -10.29
CA GLU A 289 6.54 -17.47 -9.61
C GLU A 289 6.15 -17.69 -8.15
N VAL A 290 5.68 -16.63 -7.47
CA VAL A 290 5.10 -16.73 -6.12
C VAL A 290 3.92 -17.71 -6.11
N ALA A 291 3.05 -17.63 -7.12
CA ALA A 291 1.92 -18.56 -7.28
C ALA A 291 2.35 -20.03 -7.35
N ARG A 292 3.41 -20.35 -8.10
CA ARG A 292 3.93 -21.72 -8.21
C ARG A 292 4.49 -22.23 -6.89
N ALA A 293 5.22 -21.39 -6.16
CA ALA A 293 5.75 -21.75 -4.84
C ALA A 293 4.62 -22.05 -3.85
N ILE A 294 3.59 -21.20 -3.80
CA ILE A 294 2.43 -21.40 -2.92
C ILE A 294 1.60 -22.62 -3.37
N ALA A 295 1.46 -22.89 -4.67
CA ALA A 295 0.81 -24.09 -5.19
C ALA A 295 1.49 -25.38 -4.67
N ALA A 296 2.82 -25.38 -4.60
CA ALA A 296 3.58 -26.52 -4.08
C ALA A 296 3.29 -26.76 -2.58
N ILE A 297 3.16 -25.70 -1.79
CA ILE A 297 2.77 -25.80 -0.37
C ILE A 297 1.34 -26.32 -0.25
N ALA A 298 0.40 -25.80 -1.03
CA ALA A 298 -0.99 -26.28 -1.03
C ALA A 298 -1.10 -27.77 -1.41
N ARG A 299 -0.28 -28.22 -2.38
CA ARG A 299 -0.14 -29.64 -2.74
C ARG A 299 0.40 -30.48 -1.58
N GLN A 300 1.41 -29.99 -0.88
CA GLN A 300 1.98 -30.67 0.28
C GLN A 300 0.96 -30.80 1.42
N VAL A 301 0.18 -29.75 1.69
CA VAL A 301 -0.91 -29.78 2.67
C VAL A 301 -1.93 -30.84 2.29
N ARG A 302 -2.39 -30.84 1.03
CA ARG A 302 -3.40 -31.79 0.57
C ARG A 302 -2.93 -33.24 0.57
N ARG A 303 -1.69 -33.48 0.13
CA ARG A 303 -1.15 -34.85 -0.06
C ARG A 303 -0.62 -35.45 1.23
N HIS A 304 -0.05 -34.63 2.11
CA HIS A 304 0.74 -35.10 3.24
C HIS A 304 0.36 -34.47 4.58
N GLY A 305 -0.59 -33.53 4.63
CA GLY A 305 -0.97 -32.85 5.86
C GLY A 305 0.13 -31.97 6.45
N GLN A 306 1.00 -31.42 5.60
CA GLN A 306 2.16 -30.63 6.01
C GLN A 306 2.22 -29.28 5.28
N PRO A 307 2.55 -28.17 5.97
CA PRO A 307 2.92 -28.09 7.39
C PRO A 307 1.72 -28.11 8.36
N ALA A 308 0.49 -28.22 7.86
CA ALA A 308 -0.71 -28.46 8.67
C ALA A 308 -1.66 -29.44 7.96
N ASN A 309 -2.47 -30.14 8.75
CA ASN A 309 -3.53 -31.02 8.23
C ASN A 309 -4.70 -30.19 7.69
N PRO A 310 -5.33 -30.60 6.58
CA PRO A 310 -6.63 -30.09 6.19
C PRO A 310 -7.69 -30.34 7.29
N PRO A 311 -8.67 -29.44 7.49
CA PRO A 311 -8.86 -28.19 6.74
C PRO A 311 -7.87 -27.10 7.18
N ALA A 312 -7.16 -26.51 6.21
CA ALA A 312 -6.18 -25.46 6.43
C ALA A 312 -6.30 -24.34 5.40
N VAL A 313 -5.93 -23.11 5.77
CA VAL A 313 -5.84 -21.98 4.85
C VAL A 313 -4.44 -21.36 4.90
N LEU A 314 -3.81 -21.27 3.73
CA LEU A 314 -2.57 -20.53 3.56
C LEU A 314 -2.90 -19.06 3.36
N LEU A 315 -2.40 -18.20 4.23
CA LEU A 315 -2.60 -16.75 4.18
C LEU A 315 -1.28 -16.07 3.86
N SER A 316 -1.29 -15.12 2.94
CA SER A 316 -0.13 -14.25 2.70
C SER A 316 -0.55 -12.86 2.25
N GLY A 317 0.32 -11.89 2.51
CA GLY A 317 0.23 -10.54 2.00
C GLY A 317 1.54 -10.09 1.37
N GLY A 318 1.62 -8.82 1.00
CA GLY A 318 2.76 -8.20 0.35
C GLY A 318 2.39 -7.65 -1.02
N GLU A 319 3.38 -7.36 -1.85
CA GLU A 319 3.16 -6.72 -3.14
C GLU A 319 3.92 -7.45 -4.24
N THR A 320 3.19 -8.20 -5.07
CA THR A 320 3.80 -8.88 -6.21
C THR A 320 3.88 -7.97 -7.43
N THR A 321 4.82 -8.26 -8.33
CA THR A 321 5.00 -7.54 -9.59
C THR A 321 4.62 -8.41 -10.79
N VAL A 322 4.29 -7.75 -11.90
CA VAL A 322 4.01 -8.38 -13.17
C VAL A 322 4.93 -7.79 -14.23
N THR A 323 5.75 -8.65 -14.84
CA THR A 323 6.42 -8.30 -16.08
C THR A 323 5.41 -8.36 -17.22
N VAL A 324 4.92 -7.18 -17.65
CA VAL A 324 3.96 -7.07 -18.76
C VAL A 324 4.64 -7.43 -20.08
N ARG A 325 4.07 -8.41 -20.79
CA ARG A 325 4.55 -8.95 -22.08
C ARG A 325 3.47 -8.93 -23.14
N GLY A 326 2.22 -9.07 -22.74
CA GLY A 326 1.06 -9.05 -23.62
C GLY A 326 0.36 -7.69 -23.70
N GLN A 327 -0.83 -7.71 -24.29
CA GLN A 327 -1.74 -6.55 -24.41
C GLN A 327 -3.06 -6.77 -23.66
N GLY A 328 -3.13 -7.86 -22.89
CA GLY A 328 -4.30 -8.23 -22.10
C GLY A 328 -4.61 -7.27 -20.97
N ARG A 329 -5.77 -7.50 -20.36
CA ARG A 329 -6.23 -6.77 -19.20
C ARG A 329 -5.88 -7.56 -17.94
N GLY A 330 -5.02 -7.00 -17.10
CA GLY A 330 -4.45 -7.74 -15.98
C GLY A 330 -4.21 -6.91 -14.73
N GLY A 331 -3.72 -7.62 -13.73
CA GLY A 331 -3.38 -7.15 -12.40
C GLY A 331 -2.58 -8.24 -11.70
N ARG A 332 -1.89 -7.89 -10.62
CA ARG A 332 -0.97 -8.81 -9.93
C ARG A 332 -1.72 -9.94 -9.24
N ASN A 333 -2.92 -9.69 -8.71
CA ASN A 333 -3.71 -10.70 -8.02
C ASN A 333 -4.36 -11.68 -9.00
N VAL A 334 -4.92 -11.19 -10.11
CA VAL A 334 -5.44 -12.08 -11.17
C VAL A 334 -4.32 -12.86 -11.87
N GLU A 335 -3.15 -12.26 -12.07
CA GLU A 335 -2.00 -12.98 -12.63
C GLU A 335 -1.51 -14.08 -11.67
N PHE A 336 -1.41 -13.77 -10.38
CA PHE A 336 -1.12 -14.75 -9.34
C PHE A 336 -2.14 -15.90 -9.36
N LEU A 337 -3.45 -15.62 -9.39
CA LEU A 337 -4.50 -16.64 -9.36
C LEU A 337 -4.52 -17.51 -10.62
N LEU A 338 -4.32 -16.92 -11.80
CA LEU A 338 -4.30 -17.68 -13.04
C LEU A 338 -3.08 -18.60 -13.10
N ALA A 339 -1.92 -18.12 -12.65
CA ALA A 339 -0.72 -18.94 -12.49
C ALA A 339 -0.91 -20.04 -11.42
N LEU A 340 -1.58 -19.72 -10.30
CA LEU A 340 -1.91 -20.67 -9.24
C LEU A 340 -2.85 -21.77 -9.75
N ALA A 341 -3.91 -21.42 -10.49
CA ALA A 341 -4.84 -22.38 -11.07
C ALA A 341 -4.12 -23.36 -12.02
N LEU A 342 -3.26 -22.84 -12.90
CA LEU A 342 -2.42 -23.65 -13.78
C LEU A 342 -1.44 -24.55 -13.01
N ALA A 343 -0.87 -24.03 -11.92
CA ALA A 343 0.08 -24.76 -11.09
C ALA A 343 -0.61 -25.83 -10.24
N LEU A 344 -1.85 -25.63 -9.79
CA LEU A 344 -2.65 -26.61 -9.06
C LEU A 344 -3.21 -27.71 -9.98
N ASP A 345 -3.51 -27.36 -11.24
CA ASP A 345 -4.03 -28.26 -12.28
C ASP A 345 -5.31 -29.00 -11.87
N GLY A 346 -6.28 -28.25 -11.35
CA GLY A 346 -7.58 -28.80 -10.93
C GLY A 346 -7.50 -29.70 -9.69
N GLN A 347 -6.52 -29.46 -8.81
CA GLN A 347 -6.43 -30.15 -7.52
C GLN A 347 -7.79 -30.10 -6.78
N ALA A 348 -8.33 -31.28 -6.49
CA ALA A 348 -9.56 -31.41 -5.72
C ALA A 348 -9.43 -30.80 -4.33
N ASP A 349 -10.55 -30.33 -3.78
CA ASP A 349 -10.64 -29.77 -2.43
C ASP A 349 -9.69 -28.59 -2.17
N THR A 350 -9.42 -27.77 -3.20
CA THR A 350 -8.58 -26.57 -3.09
C THR A 350 -9.21 -25.37 -3.79
N TRP A 351 -9.32 -24.27 -3.06
CA TRP A 351 -9.87 -22.99 -3.54
C TRP A 351 -8.89 -21.88 -3.20
N ALA A 352 -8.93 -20.77 -3.93
CA ALA A 352 -8.17 -19.59 -3.52
C ALA A 352 -8.86 -18.29 -3.91
N LEU A 353 -8.57 -17.25 -3.13
CA LEU A 353 -8.93 -15.87 -3.41
C LEU A 353 -7.67 -15.03 -3.25
N ALA A 354 -7.45 -14.13 -4.20
CA ALA A 354 -6.44 -13.09 -4.08
C ALA A 354 -7.08 -11.76 -4.48
N GLY A 355 -6.75 -10.70 -3.76
CA GLY A 355 -7.16 -9.36 -4.15
C GLY A 355 -6.42 -8.24 -3.42
N ASP A 356 -6.37 -7.08 -4.06
CA ASP A 356 -5.85 -5.85 -3.48
C ASP A 356 -6.86 -5.30 -2.46
N THR A 357 -6.37 -5.01 -1.26
CA THR A 357 -7.21 -4.49 -0.18
C THR A 357 -7.73 -3.09 -0.45
N ASP A 358 -7.20 -2.36 -1.43
CA ASP A 358 -7.76 -1.07 -1.88
C ASP A 358 -8.98 -1.20 -2.83
N GLY A 359 -9.22 -2.41 -3.34
CA GLY A 359 -10.31 -2.74 -4.25
C GLY A 359 -9.98 -2.65 -5.74
N VAL A 360 -8.72 -2.40 -6.11
CA VAL A 360 -8.26 -2.20 -7.49
C VAL A 360 -7.02 -3.06 -7.79
N ASP A 361 -7.17 -4.07 -8.63
CA ASP A 361 -6.05 -4.88 -9.12
C ASP A 361 -5.62 -4.40 -10.52
N GLY A 362 -4.42 -3.82 -10.61
CA GLY A 362 -3.91 -3.23 -11.84
C GLY A 362 -4.61 -1.92 -12.19
N GLN A 363 -5.34 -1.89 -13.30
CA GLN A 363 -6.09 -0.70 -13.76
C GLN A 363 -7.62 -0.86 -13.68
N GLU A 364 -8.11 -2.00 -13.17
CA GLU A 364 -9.54 -2.29 -13.12
C GLU A 364 -10.11 -2.13 -11.71
N GLU A 365 -11.36 -1.66 -11.62
CA GLU A 365 -12.13 -1.56 -10.37
C GLU A 365 -12.63 -2.93 -9.87
N THR A 366 -11.78 -3.94 -10.01
CA THR A 366 -11.95 -5.29 -9.52
C THR A 366 -10.80 -5.57 -8.57
N ALA A 367 -11.07 -5.98 -7.34
CA ALA A 367 -10.06 -6.22 -6.33
C ALA A 367 -9.17 -7.43 -6.67
N GLY A 368 -9.70 -8.40 -7.41
CA GLY A 368 -9.00 -9.61 -7.81
C GLY A 368 -9.98 -10.68 -8.26
N ALA A 369 -9.75 -11.94 -7.89
CA ALA A 369 -10.61 -13.04 -8.32
C ALA A 369 -10.64 -14.20 -7.32
N LEU A 370 -11.43 -15.23 -7.67
CA LEU A 370 -11.49 -16.50 -6.98
C LEU A 370 -11.22 -17.66 -7.95
N ILE A 371 -10.58 -18.71 -7.47
CA ILE A 371 -10.44 -19.97 -8.20
C ILE A 371 -11.09 -21.12 -7.42
N THR A 372 -11.68 -22.03 -8.17
CA THR A 372 -12.30 -23.28 -7.72
C THR A 372 -11.58 -24.48 -8.38
N PRO A 373 -11.73 -25.72 -7.86
CA PRO A 373 -11.12 -26.90 -8.47
C PRO A 373 -11.49 -27.10 -9.96
N ASP A 374 -12.66 -26.63 -10.38
CA ASP A 374 -13.16 -26.76 -11.75
C ASP A 374 -12.88 -25.53 -12.64
N THR A 375 -12.23 -24.46 -12.14
CA THR A 375 -11.93 -23.23 -12.92
C THR A 375 -11.32 -23.54 -14.30
N LEU A 376 -10.32 -24.42 -14.37
CA LEU A 376 -9.68 -24.77 -15.65
C LEU A 376 -10.62 -25.56 -16.58
N ALA A 377 -11.52 -26.38 -16.03
CA ALA A 377 -12.51 -27.11 -16.81
C ALA A 377 -13.58 -26.16 -17.36
N ARG A 378 -14.10 -25.25 -16.53
CA ARG A 378 -15.04 -24.20 -16.93
C ARG A 378 -14.46 -23.32 -18.04
N ALA A 379 -13.20 -22.88 -17.89
CA ALA A 379 -12.49 -22.11 -18.91
C ALA A 379 -12.45 -22.82 -20.27
N ARG A 380 -12.05 -24.10 -20.29
CA ARG A 380 -12.00 -24.88 -21.54
C ARG A 380 -13.38 -25.06 -22.16
N ALA A 381 -14.43 -25.22 -21.34
CA ALA A 381 -15.80 -25.38 -21.82
C ALA A 381 -16.33 -24.13 -22.55
N VAL A 382 -15.84 -22.94 -22.20
CA VAL A 382 -16.17 -21.67 -22.89
C VAL A 382 -15.12 -21.23 -23.91
N GLY A 383 -14.19 -22.12 -24.28
CA GLY A 383 -13.17 -21.87 -25.31
C GLY A 383 -11.99 -21.01 -24.87
N LEU A 384 -11.83 -20.73 -23.57
CA LEU A 384 -10.67 -20.01 -23.05
C LEU A 384 -9.46 -20.93 -22.94
N ALA A 385 -8.29 -20.38 -23.28
CA ALA A 385 -7.00 -21.05 -23.13
C ALA A 385 -6.22 -20.41 -21.95
N PRO A 386 -6.22 -21.00 -20.74
CA PRO A 386 -5.65 -20.38 -19.54
C PRO A 386 -4.17 -20.00 -19.69
N ARG A 387 -3.38 -20.85 -20.38
CA ARG A 387 -1.96 -20.56 -20.65
C ARG A 387 -1.75 -19.38 -21.61
N ALA A 388 -2.64 -19.21 -22.58
CA ALA A 388 -2.58 -18.09 -23.51
C ALA A 388 -2.96 -16.79 -22.80
N ALA A 389 -4.03 -16.80 -22.00
CA ALA A 389 -4.41 -15.64 -21.18
C ALA A 389 -3.27 -15.21 -20.23
N LEU A 390 -2.60 -16.16 -19.56
CA LEU A 390 -1.45 -15.84 -18.71
C LEU A 390 -0.25 -15.29 -19.50
N ALA A 391 -0.02 -15.79 -20.72
CA ALA A 391 1.06 -15.30 -21.57
C ALA A 391 0.78 -13.88 -22.09
N ASP A 392 -0.49 -13.53 -22.30
CA ASP A 392 -0.93 -12.22 -22.74
C ASP A 392 -1.20 -11.23 -21.59
N ASN A 393 -0.95 -11.63 -20.34
CA ASN A 393 -1.31 -10.86 -19.13
C ASN A 393 -2.81 -10.51 -19.05
N ASP A 394 -3.69 -11.35 -19.61
CA ASP A 394 -5.14 -11.14 -19.65
C ASP A 394 -5.89 -11.84 -18.49
N GLY A 395 -5.46 -11.58 -17.26
CA GLY A 395 -6.07 -12.20 -16.07
C GLY A 395 -7.49 -11.72 -15.81
N HIS A 396 -7.78 -10.42 -15.98
CA HIS A 396 -9.13 -9.87 -15.79
C HIS A 396 -10.09 -10.38 -16.87
N GLY A 397 -9.66 -10.40 -18.14
CA GLY A 397 -10.45 -10.98 -19.22
C GLY A 397 -10.83 -12.44 -18.96
N PHE A 398 -9.86 -13.24 -18.48
CA PHE A 398 -10.08 -14.64 -18.10
C PHE A 398 -11.12 -14.81 -16.99
N PHE A 399 -10.98 -14.11 -15.86
CA PHE A 399 -11.90 -14.28 -14.73
C PHE A 399 -13.26 -13.64 -14.95
N ALA A 400 -13.33 -12.54 -15.72
CA ALA A 400 -14.59 -11.92 -16.10
C ALA A 400 -15.44 -12.86 -16.96
N ALA A 401 -14.83 -13.56 -17.91
CA ALA A 401 -15.52 -14.54 -18.76
C ALA A 401 -16.06 -15.74 -17.97
N LEU A 402 -15.51 -16.03 -16.79
CA LEU A 402 -15.98 -17.08 -15.88
C LEU A 402 -16.97 -16.58 -14.82
N GLY A 403 -17.11 -15.26 -14.64
CA GLY A 403 -17.89 -14.68 -13.55
C GLY A 403 -17.23 -14.82 -12.17
N ASP A 404 -15.91 -15.01 -12.13
CA ASP A 404 -15.14 -15.32 -10.91
C ASP A 404 -14.41 -14.08 -10.33
N GLY A 405 -14.64 -12.89 -10.88
CA GLY A 405 -14.06 -11.63 -10.40
C GLY A 405 -14.58 -11.24 -9.01
N VAL A 406 -13.70 -10.68 -8.18
CA VAL A 406 -14.05 -10.17 -6.84
C VAL A 406 -14.12 -8.65 -6.89
N VAL A 407 -15.34 -8.13 -6.81
CA VAL A 407 -15.60 -6.68 -6.79
C VAL A 407 -15.98 -6.25 -5.36
N THR A 408 -15.28 -5.24 -4.86
CA THR A 408 -15.51 -4.63 -3.53
C THR A 408 -16.01 -3.19 -3.63
N GLY A 409 -15.78 -2.52 -4.77
CA GLY A 409 -15.73 -1.07 -4.81
C GLY A 409 -14.50 -0.51 -4.07
N PRO A 410 -14.33 0.82 -4.01
CA PRO A 410 -13.24 1.44 -3.27
C PRO A 410 -13.39 1.13 -1.79
N THR A 411 -12.44 0.41 -1.22
CA THR A 411 -12.48 0.03 0.20
C THR A 411 -12.03 1.18 1.12
N LEU A 412 -11.39 2.21 0.55
CA LEU A 412 -10.85 3.37 1.26
C LEU A 412 -9.80 3.01 2.33
N THR A 413 -9.14 1.86 2.16
CA THR A 413 -7.95 1.44 2.90
C THR A 413 -6.90 0.87 1.94
N ASN A 414 -5.68 0.61 2.41
CA ASN A 414 -4.69 -0.13 1.63
C ASN A 414 -3.63 -0.73 2.55
N VAL A 415 -3.57 -2.06 2.60
CA VAL A 415 -2.51 -2.85 3.24
C VAL A 415 -1.97 -3.92 2.27
N ASN A 416 -1.92 -3.57 0.98
CA ASN A 416 -1.48 -4.39 -0.16
C ASN A 416 -2.38 -5.59 -0.51
N ASP A 417 -1.80 -6.57 -1.19
CA ASP A 417 -2.46 -7.79 -1.61
C ASP A 417 -2.81 -8.66 -0.40
N PHE A 418 -3.97 -9.30 -0.47
CA PHE A 418 -4.37 -10.39 0.41
C PHE A 418 -4.55 -11.65 -0.43
N ARG A 419 -3.93 -12.76 0.00
CA ARG A 419 -4.05 -14.06 -0.67
C ARG A 419 -4.43 -15.13 0.34
N ALA A 420 -5.48 -15.89 0.04
CA ALA A 420 -5.96 -17.01 0.83
C ALA A 420 -6.13 -18.26 -0.05
N ILE A 421 -5.48 -19.37 0.31
CA ILE A 421 -5.59 -20.66 -0.38
C ILE A 421 -6.15 -21.67 0.63
N LEU A 422 -7.40 -22.05 0.45
CA LEU A 422 -8.09 -23.02 1.31
C LEU A 422 -7.89 -24.43 0.77
N VAL A 423 -7.46 -25.35 1.64
CA VAL A 423 -7.32 -26.78 1.38
C VAL A 423 -8.18 -27.54 2.38
N LEU A 424 -9.15 -28.33 1.90
CA LEU A 424 -10.06 -29.11 2.74
C LEU A 424 -9.65 -30.57 2.90
#